data_AF-A0A255Z8N5-F1
#
_entry.id   AF-A0A255Z8N5-F1
#
_cell.length_a   1.000
_cell.length_b   1.000
_cell.length_c   1.000
_cell.angle_alpha   90.00
_cell.angle_beta   90.00
_cell.angle_gamma   90.00
#
_symmetry.space_group_name_H-M   'P 1'
#
loop_
_entity.id
_entity.type
_entity.pdbx_description
1 polymer ?
#
loop_
_entity_poly.entity_id
_entity_poly.type
_entity_poly.pdbx_seq_one_letter_code
_entity_poly.pdbx_strand_id
1 'polypeptide(L)' 'MGKTPTSPWGLRAHASGLHQKDLARLAGTDPINVSRGLRGDWTSGVPKHLQALIIAWELMTPAQREDWMRQVVAIVPE' A
#
# COMPACT_ATOMS: atom_id res chain seq x y z
N MET A 1 9.26 -4.24 14.97
CA MET A 1 7.80 -4.34 15.18
C MET A 1 7.16 -3.07 14.65
N GLY A 2 6.38 -3.15 13.56
CA GLY A 2 5.67 -1.98 13.01
C GLY A 2 4.47 -1.62 13.88
N LYS A 3 4.21 -0.33 14.09
CA LYS A 3 3.00 0.14 14.80
C LYS A 3 1.76 -0.28 14.02
N THR A 4 0.74 -0.78 14.73
CA THR A 4 -0.55 -1.16 14.15
C THR A 4 -1.17 0.04 13.42
N PRO A 5 -1.63 -0.11 12.17
CA PRO A 5 -2.28 0.98 11.44
C PRO A 5 -3.56 1.43 12.15
N THR A 6 -3.73 2.74 12.33
CA THR A 6 -4.85 3.34 13.07
C THR A 6 -5.96 3.90 12.18
N SER A 7 -5.72 4.10 10.88
CA SER A 7 -6.77 4.53 9.97
C SER A 7 -7.57 3.35 9.39
N PRO A 8 -8.82 3.57 8.95
CA PRO A 8 -9.61 2.55 8.24
C PRO A 8 -8.87 1.94 7.05
N TRP A 9 -8.08 2.73 6.32
CA TRP A 9 -7.32 2.26 5.16
C TRP A 9 -6.11 1.44 5.53
N GLY A 10 -5.41 1.79 6.61
CA GLY A 10 -4.31 0.99 7.09
C GLY A 10 -4.78 -0.37 7.64
N LEU A 11 -5.93 -0.40 8.33
CA LEU A 11 -6.55 -1.65 8.77
C LEU A 11 -6.94 -2.55 7.58
N ARG A 12 -7.50 -1.96 6.53
CA ARG A 12 -7.83 -2.66 5.27
C ARG A 12 -6.61 -3.26 4.60
N ALA A 13 -5.54 -2.47 4.41
CA ALA A 13 -4.29 -2.95 3.84
C ALA A 13 -3.73 -4.14 4.66
N HIS A 14 -3.74 -4.02 5.99
CA HIS A 14 -3.29 -5.11 6.86
C HIS A 14 -4.18 -6.36 6.72
N ALA A 15 -5.50 -6.20 6.72
CA ALA A 15 -6.45 -7.31 6.59
C ALA A 15 -6.36 -8.03 5.24
N SER A 16 -6.01 -7.31 4.17
CA SER A 16 -5.81 -7.87 2.83
C SER A 16 -4.43 -8.48 2.61
N GLY A 17 -3.57 -8.52 3.63
CA GLY A 17 -2.19 -8.99 3.54
C GLY A 17 -1.26 -8.08 2.74
N LEU A 18 -1.66 -6.81 2.52
CA LEU A 18 -0.83 -5.81 1.85
C LEU A 18 0.09 -5.14 2.88
N HIS A 19 1.36 -5.54 2.89
CA HIS A 19 2.34 -4.95 3.78
C HIS A 19 2.74 -3.53 3.34
N GLN A 20 3.06 -2.69 4.32
CA GLN A 20 3.47 -1.29 4.09
C GLN A 20 4.65 -1.17 3.10
N LYS A 21 5.59 -2.11 3.12
CA LYS A 21 6.74 -2.13 2.20
C LYS A 21 6.33 -2.38 0.75
N ASP A 22 5.36 -3.26 0.54
CA ASP A 22 4.86 -3.58 -0.80
C ASP A 22 3.97 -2.47 -1.32
N LEU A 23 3.13 -1.89 -0.48
CA LEU A 23 2.39 -0.68 -0.83
C LEU A 23 3.31 0.50 -1.18
N ALA A 24 4.43 0.65 -0.47
CA ALA A 24 5.44 1.68 -0.78
C ALA A 24 6.08 1.46 -2.15
N ARG A 25 6.44 0.21 -2.49
CA ARG A 25 6.95 -0.17 -3.81
C ARG A 25 5.92 0.12 -4.91
N LEU A 26 4.68 -0.32 -4.73
CA LEU A 26 3.59 -0.09 -5.70
C LEU A 26 3.27 1.40 -5.88
N ALA A 27 3.37 2.19 -4.81
CA ALA A 27 3.14 3.62 -4.84
C ALA A 27 4.35 4.43 -5.32
N GLY A 28 5.51 3.80 -5.54
CA GLY A 28 6.74 4.48 -5.96
C GLY A 28 7.25 5.51 -4.95
N THR A 29 7.03 5.28 -3.65
CA THR A 29 7.44 6.21 -2.58
C THR A 29 8.09 5.46 -1.41
N ASP A 30 8.80 6.19 -0.56
CA ASP A 30 9.38 5.65 0.67
C ASP A 30 8.30 5.15 1.67
N PRO A 31 8.54 4.05 2.41
CA PRO A 31 7.62 3.52 3.42
C PRO A 31 7.19 4.52 4.50
N ILE A 32 8.01 5.51 4.87
CA ILE A 32 7.66 6.53 5.87
C ILE A 32 6.50 7.38 5.35
N ASN A 33 6.51 7.75 4.06
CA ASN A 33 5.42 8.51 3.45
C ASN A 33 4.13 7.68 3.42
N VAL A 34 4.21 6.38 3.14
CA VAL A 34 3.05 5.48 3.25
C VAL A 34 2.55 5.40 4.68
N SER A 35 3.45 5.28 5.67
CA SER A 35 3.05 5.25 7.09
C SER A 35 2.28 6.51 7.49
N ARG A 36 2.84 7.68 7.17
CA ARG A 36 2.23 8.99 7.46
C ARG A 36 0.88 9.13 6.75
N GLY A 37 0.81 8.74 5.48
CA GLY A 37 -0.41 8.74 4.69
C GLY A 37 -1.48 7.83 5.29
N LEU A 38 -1.12 6.60 5.67
CA LEU A 38 -2.04 5.63 6.27
C LEU A 38 -2.39 5.93 7.73
N ARG A 39 -1.71 6.83 8.43
CA ARG A 39 -2.20 7.33 9.72
C ARG A 39 -3.23 8.45 9.56
N GLY A 40 -3.39 8.99 8.35
CA GLY A 40 -4.23 10.16 8.12
C GLY A 40 -3.61 11.44 8.69
N ASP A 41 -2.28 11.48 8.85
CA ASP A 41 -1.55 12.63 9.42
C ASP A 41 -1.64 13.90 8.53
N TRP A 42 -2.25 13.80 7.35
CA TRP A 42 -2.42 14.89 6.40
C TRP A 42 -3.82 15.48 6.52
N THR A 43 -3.96 16.79 6.36
CA THR A 43 -5.26 17.50 6.38
C THR A 43 -6.24 16.98 5.33
N SER A 44 -5.73 16.42 4.22
CA SER A 44 -6.52 15.75 3.18
C SER A 44 -6.97 14.31 3.53
N GLY A 45 -6.56 13.79 4.68
CA GLY A 45 -6.70 12.38 5.05
C GLY A 45 -5.78 11.47 4.23
N VAL A 46 -6.14 10.18 4.15
CA VAL A 46 -5.36 9.17 3.42
C VAL A 46 -5.33 9.51 1.92
N PRO A 47 -4.16 9.57 1.26
CA PRO A 47 -4.08 9.89 -0.16
C PRO A 47 -4.87 8.94 -1.06
N LYS A 48 -5.57 9.49 -2.06
CA LYS A 48 -6.47 8.72 -2.95
C LYS A 48 -5.75 7.65 -3.76
N HIS A 49 -4.50 7.87 -4.16
CA HIS A 49 -3.70 6.85 -4.85
C HIS A 49 -3.44 5.64 -3.94
N LEU A 50 -3.16 5.84 -2.65
CA LEU A 50 -3.02 4.72 -1.69
C LEU A 50 -4.35 3.98 -1.49
N GLN A 51 -5.46 4.73 -1.41
CA GLN A 51 -6.81 4.12 -1.34
C GLN A 51 -7.07 3.24 -2.57
N ALA A 52 -6.74 3.73 -3.77
CA ALA A 52 -6.92 3.00 -5.02
C ALA A 52 -6.07 1.72 -5.08
N LEU A 53 -4.80 1.79 -4.65
CA LEU A 53 -3.92 0.62 -4.59
C LEU A 53 -4.45 -0.45 -3.62
N ILE A 54 -4.97 -0.04 -2.46
CA ILE A 54 -5.57 -0.96 -1.48
C ILE A 54 -6.84 -1.61 -2.06
N ILE A 55 -7.72 -0.83 -2.68
CA ILE A 55 -8.93 -1.36 -3.33
C ILE A 55 -8.55 -2.37 -4.42
N ALA A 56 -7.61 -2.02 -5.30
CA ALA A 56 -7.15 -2.91 -6.36
C ALA A 56 -6.60 -4.21 -5.79
N TRP A 57 -5.77 -4.13 -4.74
CA TRP A 57 -5.21 -5.31 -4.08
C TRP A 57 -6.28 -6.23 -3.48
N GLU A 58 -7.29 -5.68 -2.81
CA GLU A 58 -8.40 -6.43 -2.24
C GLU A 58 -9.19 -7.21 -3.31
N LEU A 59 -9.38 -6.61 -4.49
CA LEU A 59 -10.11 -7.21 -5.60
C LEU A 59 -9.31 -8.30 -6.34
N MET A 60 -7.98 -8.27 -6.23
CA MET A 60 -7.11 -9.23 -6.90
C MET A 60 -7.04 -10.56 -6.15
N THR A 61 -6.97 -11.65 -6.91
CA THR A 61 -6.57 -12.95 -6.41
C THR A 61 -5.09 -12.96 -5.99
N PRO A 62 -4.64 -13.90 -5.15
CA PRO A 62 -3.22 -14.04 -4.81
C PRO A 62 -2.29 -14.11 -6.02
N ALA A 63 -2.67 -14.87 -7.07
CA ALA A 63 -1.88 -14.99 -8.29
C ALA A 63 -1.76 -13.65 -9.05
N GLN A 64 -2.84 -12.85 -9.11
CA GLN A 64 -2.81 -11.53 -9.72
C GLN A 64 -1.95 -10.54 -8.91
N ARG A 65 -1.94 -10.63 -7.58
CA ARG A 65 -1.09 -9.80 -6.72
C ARG A 65 0.39 -10.11 -6.94
N GLU A 66 0.74 -11.39 -7.00
CA GLU A 66 2.11 -11.82 -7.31
C GLU A 66 2.55 -11.32 -8.69
N ASP A 67 1.68 -11.48 -9.68
CA ASP A 67 1.96 -11.04 -11.03
C ASP A 67 2.11 -9.51 -11.13
N TRP A 68 1.22 -8.77 -10.47
CA TRP A 68 1.28 -7.31 -10.40
C TRP A 68 2.58 -6.83 -9.74
N MET A 69 2.99 -7.46 -8.63
CA MET A 69 4.27 -7.16 -7.99
C MET A 69 5.46 -7.45 -8.90
N ARG A 70 5.44 -8.55 -9.66
CA ARG A 70 6.49 -8.83 -10.66
C ARG A 70 6.55 -7.73 -11.71
N GLN A 71 5.42 -7.33 -12.28
CA GLN A 71 5.40 -6.31 -13.33
C GLN A 71 5.85 -4.94 -12.79
N VAL A 72 5.35 -4.49 -11.64
CA VAL A 72 5.65 -3.14 -11.15
C VAL A 72 7.05 -3.05 -10.54
N VAL A 73 7.51 -4.08 -9.82
CA VAL A 73 8.83 -4.05 -9.16
C VAL A 73 9.96 -4.41 -10.13
N ALA A 74 9.73 -5.26 -11.13
CA ALA A 74 10.78 -5.59 -12.12
C ALA A 74 11.05 -4.45 -13.13
N ILE A 75 10.16 -3.47 -13.24
CA ILE A 75 10.29 -2.34 -14.19
C ILE A 75 11.12 -1.17 -13.58
N VAL A 76 11.71 -1.31 -12.39
CA VAL A 76 12.64 -0.31 -11.85
C VAL A 76 14.08 -0.68 -12.28
N PRO A 77 14.65 -0.09 -13.35
CA PRO A 77 16.09 -0.16 -13.57
C PRO A 77 16.80 0.60 -12.43
N GLU A 78 17.88 0.00 -11.90
CA GLU A 78 18.81 0.67 -10.98
C GLU A 78 19.43 1.93 -11.59
#